data_AF-A0A2V9HBL7-F1
#
_entry.id   AF-A0A2V9HBL7-F1
#
_cell.length_a   1.000
_cell.length_b   1.000
_cell.length_c   1.000
_cell.angle_alpha   90.00
_cell.angle_beta   90.00
_cell.angle_gamma   90.00
#
_symmetry.space_group_name_H-M   'P 1'
#
loop_
_entity.id
_entity.type
_entity.pdbx_description
1 polymer ?
#
loop_
_entity_poly.entity_id
_entity_poly.type
_entity_poly.pdbx_seq_one_letter_code
_entity_poly.pdbx_strand_id
1 'polypeptide(L)'
;MNPTRRDFLKLTTIGGAAAAVFGFDLKPAFAQLRTLKIARANETRSTCPYCSVSCGVIIYTIGDRARNVTPQVVHVEGDPDHPINRGTLCPKGASLEQDILNERRLLKPQVRRPGGTDWEYISWDDAINE
;
A
#
# COMPACT_ATOMS: atom_id res chain seq x y z
N MET A 1 33.59 13.31 5.09
CA MET A 1 34.50 12.46 4.29
C MET A 1 33.65 11.35 3.69
N ASN A 2 33.45 11.34 2.36
CA ASN A 2 32.66 10.29 1.71
C ASN A 2 33.52 9.02 1.61
N PRO A 3 33.16 7.90 2.26
CA PRO A 3 33.95 6.69 2.21
C PRO A 3 34.01 6.16 0.79
N THR A 4 35.21 5.74 0.34
CA THR A 4 35.34 5.11 -0.97
C THR A 4 34.73 3.71 -0.94
N ARG A 5 34.36 3.17 -2.11
CA ARG A 5 33.83 1.78 -2.22
C ARG A 5 34.77 0.75 -1.59
N ARG A 6 36.09 0.99 -1.66
CA ARG A 6 37.11 0.11 -1.06
C ARG A 6 37.14 0.23 0.46
N ASP A 7 36.97 1.44 0.99
CA ASP A 7 36.91 1.65 2.45
C ASP A 7 35.64 1.02 3.02
N PHE A 8 34.52 1.15 2.33
CA PHE A 8 33.26 0.47 2.69
C PHE A 8 33.42 -1.04 2.76
N LEU A 9 34.04 -1.66 1.75
CA LEU A 9 34.30 -3.11 1.73
C LEU A 9 35.24 -3.54 2.87
N LYS A 10 36.30 -2.79 3.16
CA LYS A 10 37.20 -3.09 4.28
C LYS A 10 36.47 -3.01 5.62
N LEU A 11 35.66 -1.98 5.82
CA LEU A 11 34.92 -1.76 7.07
C LEU A 11 33.86 -2.84 7.31
N THR A 12 33.14 -3.25 6.25
CA THR A 12 32.14 -4.33 6.33
C THR A 12 32.79 -5.69 6.56
N THR A 13 33.94 -5.97 5.95
CA THR A 13 34.65 -7.25 6.15
C THR A 13 35.17 -7.37 7.59
N ILE A 14 35.76 -6.30 8.13
CA ILE A 14 36.24 -6.25 9.52
C ILE A 14 35.06 -6.35 10.50
N GLY A 15 33.96 -5.62 10.24
CA GLY A 15 32.76 -5.66 11.09
C GLY A 15 32.09 -7.03 11.12
N GLY A 16 32.00 -7.71 9.98
CA GLY A 16 31.44 -9.06 9.89
C GLY A 16 32.29 -10.11 10.62
N ALA A 17 33.61 -10.03 10.49
CA ALA A 17 34.53 -10.92 11.21
C ALA A 17 34.49 -10.66 12.73
N ALA A 18 34.43 -9.41 13.16
CA ALA A 18 34.29 -9.05 14.57
C ALA A 18 32.99 -9.59 15.17
N ALA A 19 31.86 -9.46 14.47
CA ALA A 19 30.58 -10.01 14.92
C ALA A 19 30.65 -11.54 15.16
N ALA A 20 31.28 -12.28 14.26
CA ALA A 20 31.48 -13.72 14.41
C ALA A 20 32.42 -14.08 15.59
N VAL A 21 33.50 -13.32 15.79
CA VAL A 21 34.46 -13.51 16.89
C VAL A 21 33.82 -13.20 18.25
N PHE A 22 32.93 -12.21 18.33
CA PHE A 22 32.19 -11.86 19.55
C PHE A 22 30.94 -12.73 19.78
N GLY A 23 30.73 -13.79 18.99
CA GLY A 23 29.65 -14.75 19.20
C GLY A 23 28.26 -14.24 18.80
N PHE A 24 28.17 -13.17 18.00
CA PHE A 24 26.90 -12.75 17.41
C PHE A 24 26.53 -13.72 16.28
N ASP A 25 25.56 -14.60 16.53
CA ASP A 25 24.95 -15.41 15.49
C ASP A 25 24.15 -14.51 14.56
N LEU A 26 24.60 -14.38 13.31
CA LEU A 26 23.94 -13.58 12.29
C LEU A 26 22.81 -14.35 11.57
N LYS A 27 22.70 -15.68 11.76
CA LYS A 27 21.63 -16.49 11.12
C LYS A 27 20.21 -16.03 11.48
N PRO A 28 19.89 -15.65 12.72
CA PRO A 28 18.58 -15.08 13.07
C PRO A 28 18.30 -13.76 12.33
N ALA A 29 19.33 -12.92 12.13
CA ALA A 29 19.20 -11.66 11.42
C ALA A 29 18.84 -11.87 9.94
N PHE A 30 19.42 -12.89 9.29
CA PHE A 30 19.02 -13.28 7.93
C PHE A 30 17.63 -13.94 7.87
N ALA A 31 17.25 -14.73 8.89
CA ALA A 31 15.94 -15.35 8.96
C ALA A 31 14.79 -14.35 9.17
N GLN A 32 15.08 -13.18 9.76
CA GLN A 32 14.11 -12.09 9.96
C GLN A 32 13.90 -11.20 8.73
N LEU A 33 14.70 -11.32 7.67
CA LEU A 33 14.45 -10.63 6.41
C LEU A 33 13.28 -11.28 5.67
N ARG A 34 12.05 -11.05 6.17
CA ARG A 34 10.84 -11.32 5.38
C ARG A 34 10.93 -10.53 4.09
N THR A 35 10.65 -11.20 2.97
CA THR A 35 10.52 -10.53 1.68
C THR A 35 9.54 -9.37 1.82
N LEU A 36 9.85 -8.22 1.18
CA LEU A 36 8.96 -7.07 1.20
C LEU A 36 7.57 -7.49 0.70
N LYS A 37 6.52 -7.10 1.43
CA LYS A 37 5.12 -7.40 1.06
C LYS A 37 4.74 -6.89 -0.34
N ILE A 38 5.46 -5.86 -0.81
CA ILE A 38 5.28 -5.22 -2.13
C ILE A 38 6.19 -5.80 -3.23
N ALA A 39 7.02 -6.81 -2.94
CA ALA A 39 8.05 -7.29 -3.87
C ALA A 39 7.52 -7.81 -5.24
N ARG A 40 6.24 -8.18 -5.31
CA ARG A 40 5.55 -8.62 -6.54
C ARG A 40 4.30 -7.79 -6.83
N ALA A 41 4.17 -6.64 -6.19
CA ALA A 41 3.02 -5.77 -6.37
C ALA A 41 3.25 -4.83 -7.56
N ASN A 42 2.15 -4.46 -8.20
CA ASN A 42 2.10 -3.44 -9.21
C ASN A 42 1.80 -2.08 -8.58
N GLU A 43 2.66 -1.11 -8.86
CA GLU A 43 2.49 0.28 -8.44
C GLU A 43 1.55 1.03 -9.38
N THR A 44 0.63 1.80 -8.80
CA THR A 44 -0.24 2.76 -9.49
C THR A 44 -0.24 4.06 -8.72
N ARG A 45 0.10 5.18 -9.36
CA ARG A 45 0.01 6.51 -8.76
C ARG A 45 -1.44 7.01 -8.78
N SER A 46 -1.86 7.64 -7.69
CA SER A 46 -3.19 8.24 -7.54
C SER A 46 -3.13 9.45 -6.60
N THR A 47 -4.28 10.03 -6.30
CA THR A 47 -4.45 11.18 -5.43
C THR A 47 -5.34 10.81 -4.24
N CYS A 48 -4.94 11.22 -3.04
CA CYS A 48 -5.69 11.06 -1.81
C CYS A 48 -7.09 11.73 -1.93
N PRO A 49 -8.21 11.02 -1.68
CA PRO A 49 -9.56 11.52 -1.98
C PRO A 49 -10.17 12.38 -0.87
N TYR A 50 -9.44 12.70 0.21
CA TYR A 50 -10.05 13.29 1.41
C TYR A 50 -10.18 14.81 1.39
N CYS A 51 -9.06 15.54 1.39
CA CYS A 51 -9.06 16.99 1.48
C CYS A 51 -8.34 17.63 0.28
N SER A 52 -8.52 18.94 0.11
CA SER A 52 -8.01 19.71 -1.03
C SER A 52 -6.49 19.80 -1.15
N VAL A 53 -5.73 19.27 -0.18
CA VAL A 53 -4.26 19.13 -0.31
C VAL A 53 -3.91 18.19 -1.46
N SER A 54 -4.77 17.22 -1.76
CA SER A 54 -4.60 16.31 -2.91
C SER A 54 -3.23 15.64 -2.89
N CYS A 55 -2.84 15.06 -1.75
CA CYS A 55 -1.57 14.34 -1.61
C CYS A 55 -1.44 13.23 -2.65
N GLY A 56 -0.27 13.11 -3.29
CA GLY A 56 0.04 11.97 -4.14
C GLY A 56 0.24 10.71 -3.32
N VAL A 57 -0.30 9.59 -3.82
CA VAL A 57 -0.21 8.27 -3.21
C VAL A 57 0.23 7.22 -4.23
N ILE A 58 0.91 6.18 -3.74
CA ILE A 58 1.22 4.97 -4.50
C ILE A 58 0.35 3.85 -3.95
N ILE A 59 -0.43 3.23 -4.82
CA ILE A 59 -1.29 2.08 -4.51
C ILE A 59 -0.62 0.83 -5.07
N TYR A 60 -0.36 -0.12 -4.18
CA TYR A 60 0.23 -1.41 -4.51
C TYR A 60 -0.87 -2.46 -4.66
N THR A 61 -0.87 -3.14 -5.81
CA THR A 61 -1.85 -4.19 -6.13
C THR A 61 -1.17 -5.51 -6.46
N ILE A 62 -1.67 -6.62 -5.94
CA ILE A 62 -1.29 -7.96 -6.41
C ILE A 62 -2.21 -8.35 -7.57
N GLY A 63 -1.62 -9.01 -8.56
CA GLY A 63 -2.28 -9.42 -9.81
C GLY A 63 -1.48 -8.87 -10.99
N ASP A 64 -1.16 -9.72 -11.95
CA ASP A 64 -0.25 -9.46 -13.07
C ASP A 64 -0.86 -8.60 -14.20
N ARG A 65 -2.00 -7.95 -13.94
CA ARG A 65 -2.84 -7.24 -14.92
C ARG A 65 -3.36 -8.11 -16.06
N ALA A 66 -3.23 -9.44 -15.98
CA ALA A 66 -3.87 -10.32 -16.94
C ALA A 66 -5.38 -10.24 -16.81
N ARG A 67 -6.09 -10.42 -17.92
CA ARG A 67 -7.56 -10.25 -18.00
C ARG A 67 -8.34 -11.18 -17.06
N ASN A 68 -7.75 -12.32 -16.70
CA ASN A 68 -8.34 -13.34 -15.83
C ASN A 68 -8.05 -13.09 -14.34
N VAL A 69 -7.36 -12.00 -13.98
CA VAL A 69 -6.99 -11.69 -12.60
C VAL A 69 -7.65 -10.40 -12.15
N THR A 70 -8.41 -10.49 -11.06
CA THR A 70 -8.93 -9.31 -10.37
C THR A 70 -7.84 -8.75 -9.46
N PRO A 71 -7.33 -7.53 -9.71
CA PRO A 71 -6.28 -6.95 -8.88
C PRO A 71 -6.79 -6.70 -7.46
N GLN A 72 -5.94 -6.94 -6.47
CA GLN A 72 -6.24 -6.74 -5.05
C GLN A 72 -5.25 -5.75 -4.45
N VAL A 73 -5.74 -4.70 -3.80
CA VAL A 73 -4.89 -3.73 -3.10
C VAL A 73 -4.30 -4.39 -1.86
N VAL A 74 -2.98 -4.23 -1.65
CA VAL A 74 -2.25 -4.79 -0.50
C VAL A 74 -1.47 -3.76 0.29
N HIS A 75 -1.31 -2.56 -0.28
CA HIS A 75 -0.71 -1.44 0.44
C HIS A 75 -1.03 -0.10 -0.24
N VAL A 76 -1.04 0.97 0.55
CA VAL A 76 -1.04 2.36 0.08
C VAL A 76 -0.03 3.15 0.90
N GLU A 77 0.79 3.96 0.24
CA GLU A 77 1.69 4.92 0.89
C GLU A 77 1.77 6.24 0.12
N GLY A 78 2.48 7.23 0.66
CA GLY A 78 2.62 8.53 0.02
C GLY A 78 3.63 8.48 -1.13
N ASP A 79 3.36 9.22 -2.21
CA ASP A 79 4.29 9.34 -3.33
C ASP A 79 5.45 10.30 -2.95
N PRO A 80 6.71 9.82 -2.86
CA PRO A 80 7.87 10.65 -2.50
C PRO A 80 8.17 11.73 -3.57
N ASP A 81 7.78 11.51 -4.82
CA ASP A 81 8.02 12.44 -5.93
C ASP A 81 6.95 13.53 -6.02
N HIS A 82 5.84 13.40 -5.28
CA HIS A 82 4.74 14.36 -5.37
C HIS A 82 5.12 15.71 -4.73
N PRO A 83 4.94 16.84 -5.44
CA PRO A 83 5.53 18.13 -5.04
C PRO A 83 4.96 18.69 -3.73
N ILE A 84 3.72 18.31 -3.38
CA ILE A 84 3.00 18.84 -2.22
C ILE A 84 3.38 18.09 -0.94
N ASN A 85 3.26 16.75 -0.93
CA ASN A 85 3.40 15.95 0.28
C ASN A 85 4.74 15.22 0.40
N ARG A 86 5.50 15.04 -0.69
CA ARG A 86 6.83 14.40 -0.69
C ARG A 86 6.87 13.10 0.12
N GLY A 87 5.89 12.23 -0.09
CA GLY A 87 5.77 10.93 0.58
C GLY A 87 5.05 10.95 1.93
N THR A 88 4.79 12.12 2.52
CA THR A 88 4.07 12.21 3.79
C THR A 88 2.56 12.02 3.62
N LEU A 89 1.92 11.42 4.63
CA LEU A 89 0.47 11.30 4.71
C LEU A 89 0.00 11.57 6.15
N CYS A 90 -1.11 12.29 6.28
CA CYS A 90 -1.82 12.38 7.55
C CYS A 90 -2.54 11.05 7.86
N PRO A 91 -3.09 10.83 9.08
CA PRO A 91 -3.72 9.57 9.44
C PRO A 91 -4.82 9.13 8.47
N LYS A 92 -5.60 10.08 7.92
CA LYS A 92 -6.64 9.79 6.91
C LYS A 92 -6.05 9.17 5.65
N GLY A 93 -4.98 9.78 5.11
CA GLY A 93 -4.33 9.29 3.90
C GLY A 93 -3.58 7.98 4.14
N ALA A 94 -2.92 7.85 5.28
CA ALA A 94 -2.19 6.64 5.66
C ALA A 94 -3.11 5.43 5.88
N SER A 95 -4.39 5.66 6.21
CA SER A 95 -5.40 4.61 6.38
C SER A 95 -6.19 4.29 5.10
N LEU A 96 -5.82 4.82 3.93
CA LEU A 96 -6.61 4.68 2.70
C LEU A 96 -6.83 3.21 2.29
N GLU A 97 -5.87 2.32 2.57
CA GLU A 97 -6.00 0.88 2.36
C GLU A 97 -7.24 0.30 3.08
N GLN A 98 -7.50 0.75 4.32
CA GLN A 98 -8.64 0.28 5.12
C GLN A 98 -9.97 0.75 4.56
N ASP A 99 -10.01 1.92 3.90
CA ASP A 99 -11.21 2.43 3.26
C ASP A 99 -11.54 1.65 1.98
N ILE A 100 -10.52 1.35 1.17
CA ILE A 100 -10.67 0.56 -0.06
C ILE A 100 -11.17 -0.86 0.23
N LEU A 101 -10.62 -1.50 1.27
CA LEU A 101 -10.91 -2.87 1.67
C LEU A 101 -12.01 -2.98 2.75
N ASN A 102 -12.76 -1.90 3.00
CA ASN A 102 -13.76 -1.86 4.06
C ASN A 102 -14.94 -2.80 3.76
N GLU A 103 -15.28 -3.67 4.73
CA GLU A 103 -16.43 -4.59 4.64
C GLU A 103 -17.78 -3.86 4.53
N ARG A 104 -17.83 -2.58 4.92
CA ARG A 104 -19.05 -1.75 4.86
C ARG A 104 -19.24 -1.05 3.52
N ARG A 105 -18.39 -1.31 2.51
CA ARG A 105 -18.57 -0.71 1.19
C ARG A 105 -19.90 -1.14 0.57
N LEU A 106 -20.59 -0.18 -0.04
CA LEU A 106 -21.79 -0.47 -0.80
C LEU A 106 -21.41 -1.20 -2.10
N LEU A 107 -21.96 -2.41 -2.28
CA LEU A 107 -21.63 -3.28 -3.42
C LEU A 107 -22.72 -3.29 -4.51
N LYS A 108 -23.94 -2.85 -4.18
CA LYS A 108 -25.11 -2.89 -5.06
C LYS A 108 -25.97 -1.65 -4.86
N PRO A 109 -26.68 -1.17 -5.90
CA PRO A 109 -27.73 -0.16 -5.76
C PRO A 109 -28.80 -0.59 -4.76
N GLN A 110 -29.32 0.37 -4.00
CA GLN A 110 -30.36 0.16 -3.02
C GLN A 110 -31.39 1.28 -3.13
N VAL A 111 -32.67 0.95 -3.01
CA VAL A 111 -33.78 1.91 -2.99
C VAL A 111 -34.61 1.72 -1.73
N ARG A 112 -35.09 2.83 -1.18
CA ARG A 112 -36.07 2.84 -0.09
C ARG A 112 -37.39 3.35 -0.65
N ARG A 113 -38.40 2.49 -0.74
CA ARG A 113 -39.69 2.81 -1.33
C ARG A 113 -40.48 3.83 -0.48
N PRO A 114 -41.37 4.65 -1.08
CA PRO A 114 -42.16 5.63 -0.34
C PRO A 114 -42.91 4.99 0.84
N GLY A 115 -42.73 5.54 2.04
CA GLY A 115 -43.33 5.01 3.27
C GLY A 115 -42.66 3.78 3.88
N GLY A 116 -41.68 3.16 3.20
CA GLY A 116 -40.93 2.02 3.72
C GLY A 116 -39.85 2.42 4.73
N THR A 117 -39.34 1.45 5.50
CA THR A 117 -38.20 1.62 6.44
C THR A 117 -36.94 0.87 6.02
N ASP A 118 -37.09 -0.10 5.12
CA ASP A 118 -36.03 -1.02 4.72
C ASP A 118 -35.47 -0.68 3.32
N TRP A 119 -34.26 -1.17 3.05
CA TRP A 119 -33.60 -1.05 1.75
C TRP A 119 -33.83 -2.29 0.90
N GLU A 120 -34.21 -2.08 -0.36
CA GLU A 120 -34.35 -3.13 -1.36
C GLU A 120 -33.19 -3.04 -2.37
N TYR A 121 -32.60 -4.19 -2.72
CA TYR A 121 -31.59 -4.25 -3.79
C TYR A 121 -32.27 -4.19 -5.16
N ILE A 122 -31.77 -3.30 -6.02
CA ILE A 122 -32.22 -3.18 -7.41
C ILE A 122 -31.03 -3.29 -8.37
N SER A 123 -31.33 -3.53 -9.65
CA SER A 123 -30.30 -3.53 -10.69
C SER A 123 -29.83 -2.09 -10.97
N TRP A 124 -28.66 -1.95 -11.63
CA TRP A 124 -28.21 -0.64 -12.09
C TRP A 124 -29.13 -0.05 -13.16
N ASP A 125 -29.70 -0.89 -14.03
CA ASP A 125 -30.63 -0.44 -15.06
C ASP A 125 -31.91 0.12 -14.44
N ASP A 126 -32.47 -0.55 -13.44
CA ASP A 126 -33.63 -0.03 -12.71
C ASP A 126 -33.29 1.27 -11.99
N ALA A 127 -32.14 1.33 -11.28
CA ALA A 127 -31.73 2.51 -10.51
C ALA A 127 -31.51 3.77 -11.36
N ILE A 128 -31.17 3.61 -12.64
CA ILE A 128 -30.94 4.72 -13.58
C ILE A 128 -32.24 5.13 -14.29
N ASN A 129 -33.19 4.21 -14.49
CA ASN A 129 -34.40 4.43 -15.29
C ASN A 129 -35.67 4.72 -14.46
N GLU A 130 -35.63 4.57 -13.14
CA GLU A 130 -36.68 5.05 -12.22
C GLU A 130 -36.63 6.57 -12.02
#